data_AF-A0A819PBV7-F1
#
_entry.id   AF-A0A819PBV7-F1
#
_cell.length_a   1.000
_cell.length_b   1.000
_cell.length_c   1.000
_cell.angle_alpha   90.00
_cell.angle_beta   90.00
_cell.angle_gamma   90.00
#
_symmetry.space_group_name_H-M   'P 1'
#
loop_
_entity.id
_entity.type
_entity.pdbx_description
1 polymer ?
#
loop_
_entity_poly.entity_id
_entity_poly.type
_entity_poly.pdbx_seq_one_letter_code
_entity_poly.pdbx_strand_id
1 'polypeptide(L)'
;MNRLISFRLTLSSLVEMMVCQNSTVDCFLRQCSTCNTKMPSIYFIELLQINGTNEDDDITWVLWEKNEKKTELQRHTTSISTLLDKLDCLWNKFLIHYFVTIEQREYIKQIKLISSEHGTAIVQLDFAENFCLFSQSAVQSSYYYNKQVTIFTVHIKMGLGHRNLVFISDYMKHTTEFVYQAQVFITNFIKKWYPNVNHLNYLSDGASAHFKNSKNMLNLTYHQMDFGIAASWTFSSTSHGKGPVDGVGAAVKSRATRYLLKGSTEQVFLSAEEFFRFTHQANDHQVMKGDLEPNRPIEAFYIKSSDIDFIFKRTLQKRWACLERTNWIEGIQSKHQFDPVGVGNIKCRRTSSDSYSETFELF
;
A
#
# COMPACT_ATOMS: atom_id res chain seq x y z
N MET A 1 -8.59 3.20 48.88
CA MET A 1 -8.76 1.81 48.38
C MET A 1 -8.73 1.91 46.86
N ASN A 2 -7.55 1.81 46.24
CA ASN A 2 -7.40 2.00 44.80
C ASN A 2 -8.06 0.82 44.07
N ARG A 3 -9.30 1.02 43.60
CA ARG A 3 -9.89 0.10 42.63
C ARG A 3 -9.08 0.25 41.35
N LEU A 4 -8.18 -0.71 41.11
CA LEU A 4 -7.64 -0.97 39.79
C LEU A 4 -8.81 -1.42 38.91
N ILE A 5 -9.48 -0.46 38.28
CA ILE A 5 -10.45 -0.73 37.22
C ILE A 5 -9.63 -1.11 35.99
N SER A 6 -9.35 -2.40 35.84
CA SER A 6 -8.80 -2.93 34.59
C SER A 6 -9.95 -3.33 33.69
N PHE A 7 -10.13 -2.61 32.59
CA PHE A 7 -11.05 -3.00 31.53
C PHE A 7 -10.28 -3.05 30.21
N ARG A 8 -10.69 -3.95 29.31
CA ARG A 8 -10.11 -4.09 27.97
C ARG A 8 -11.16 -3.72 26.95
N LEU A 9 -11.00 -2.58 26.31
CA LEU A 9 -11.86 -2.13 25.23
C LEU A 9 -11.13 -2.29 23.90
N THR A 10 -11.78 -2.89 22.91
CA THR A 10 -11.25 -2.89 21.54
C THR A 10 -11.71 -1.63 20.80
N LEU A 11 -10.92 -1.21 19.83
CA LEU A 11 -11.27 -0.05 19.01
C LEU A 11 -12.57 -0.27 18.22
N SER A 12 -12.83 -1.49 17.75
CA SER A 12 -14.10 -1.86 17.09
C SER A 12 -15.29 -1.66 18.03
N SER A 13 -15.18 -2.17 19.25
CA SER A 13 -16.22 -2.04 20.27
C SER A 13 -16.50 -0.56 20.61
N LEU A 14 -15.45 0.27 20.69
CA LEU A 14 -15.61 1.72 20.88
C LEU A 14 -16.37 2.35 19.71
N VAL A 15 -16.04 1.99 18.47
CA VAL A 15 -16.77 2.50 17.30
C VAL A 15 -18.24 2.07 17.34
N GLU A 16 -18.52 0.79 17.60
CA GLU A 16 -19.88 0.23 17.68
C GLU A 16 -20.76 0.97 18.72
N MET A 17 -20.18 1.37 19.85
CA MET A 17 -20.88 2.17 20.86
C MET A 17 -21.17 3.62 20.40
N MET A 18 -20.31 4.15 19.54
CA MET A 18 -20.34 5.55 19.08
C MET A 18 -21.19 5.76 17.81
N VAL A 19 -21.63 4.68 17.16
CA VAL A 19 -22.56 4.73 16.02
C VAL A 19 -23.93 4.16 16.40
N CYS A 20 -24.89 4.19 15.47
CA CYS A 20 -26.19 3.53 15.65
C CYS A 20 -26.07 2.02 15.43
N GLN A 21 -26.96 1.22 16.04
CA GLN A 21 -26.96 -0.25 15.89
C GLN A 21 -27.10 -0.69 14.42
N ASN A 22 -27.94 0.01 13.65
CA ASN A 22 -28.01 -0.11 12.19
C ASN A 22 -27.24 1.05 11.55
N SER A 23 -25.90 1.00 11.68
CA SER A 23 -25.04 2.09 11.23
C SER A 23 -25.12 2.29 9.71
N THR A 24 -25.37 3.52 9.28
CA THR A 24 -25.28 3.95 7.89
C THR A 24 -23.97 4.73 7.64
N VAL A 25 -23.68 5.04 6.39
CA VAL A 25 -22.55 5.91 6.01
C VAL A 25 -22.58 7.23 6.80
N ASP A 26 -23.76 7.81 6.98
CA ASP A 26 -23.96 9.07 7.72
C ASP A 26 -23.53 8.97 9.19
N CYS A 27 -23.60 7.79 9.80
CA CYS A 27 -23.12 7.59 11.17
C CYS A 27 -21.61 7.80 11.26
N PHE A 28 -20.85 7.24 10.30
CA PHE A 28 -19.40 7.34 10.25
C PHE A 28 -18.91 8.71 9.75
N LEU A 29 -19.70 9.37 8.88
CA LEU A 29 -19.44 10.73 8.43
C LEU A 29 -19.89 11.81 9.42
N ARG A 30 -20.46 11.43 10.57
CA ARG A 30 -21.00 12.33 11.61
C ARG A 30 -22.15 13.22 11.12
N GLN A 31 -22.87 12.77 10.11
CA GLN A 31 -24.05 13.42 9.56
C GLN A 31 -25.37 12.86 10.13
N CYS A 32 -25.31 11.72 10.84
CA CYS A 32 -26.48 11.13 11.50
C CYS A 32 -26.95 11.98 12.70
N SER A 33 -28.22 12.38 12.70
CA SER A 33 -28.83 13.19 13.77
C SER A 33 -28.87 12.51 15.14
N THR A 34 -28.75 11.17 15.20
CA THR A 34 -28.85 10.40 16.45
C THR A 34 -27.50 10.19 17.13
N CYS A 35 -26.42 9.99 16.38
CA CYS A 35 -25.10 9.66 16.95
C CYS A 35 -24.01 10.73 16.73
N ASN A 36 -24.31 11.83 16.02
CA ASN A 36 -23.36 12.91 15.75
C ASN A 36 -22.83 13.65 17.00
N THR A 37 -23.49 13.52 18.14
CA THR A 37 -23.07 14.09 19.43
C THR A 37 -22.30 13.12 20.32
N LYS A 38 -22.30 11.81 20.00
CA LYS A 38 -21.60 10.80 20.81
C LYS A 38 -20.09 10.98 20.74
N MET A 39 -19.44 11.19 21.87
CA MET A 39 -17.98 11.34 21.96
C MET A 39 -17.37 10.31 22.91
N PRO A 40 -16.15 9.81 22.60
CA PRO A 40 -15.40 8.93 23.50
C PRO A 40 -15.23 9.50 24.90
N SER A 41 -14.97 10.80 25.03
CA SER A 41 -14.81 11.47 26.34
C SER A 41 -15.97 11.21 27.29
N ILE A 42 -17.21 11.44 26.84
CA ILE A 42 -18.44 11.24 27.61
C ILE A 42 -18.51 9.81 28.14
N TYR A 43 -18.24 8.83 27.27
CA TYR A 43 -18.24 7.42 27.65
C TYR A 43 -17.16 7.10 28.69
N PHE A 44 -15.93 7.60 28.50
CA PHE A 44 -14.85 7.34 29.45
C PHE A 44 -15.07 8.03 30.80
N ILE A 45 -15.65 9.23 30.82
CA ILE A 45 -16.04 9.93 32.05
C ILE A 45 -17.02 9.08 32.86
N GLU A 46 -18.07 8.58 32.21
CA GLU A 46 -19.06 7.70 32.84
C GLU A 46 -18.46 6.37 33.32
N LEU A 47 -17.67 5.71 32.46
CA LEU A 47 -17.10 4.40 32.74
C LEU A 47 -16.07 4.42 33.89
N LEU A 48 -15.21 5.45 33.90
CA LEU A 48 -14.15 5.60 34.89
C LEU A 48 -14.60 6.39 36.12
N GLN A 49 -15.84 6.90 36.13
CA GLN A 49 -16.38 7.76 37.18
C GLN A 49 -15.48 8.98 37.44
N ILE A 50 -14.96 9.57 36.35
CA ILE A 50 -14.11 10.76 36.42
C ILE A 50 -14.98 11.93 36.91
N ASN A 51 -14.52 12.59 37.96
CA ASN A 51 -15.16 13.74 38.57
C ASN A 51 -14.11 14.85 38.81
N GLY A 52 -14.55 16.03 39.24
CA GLY A 52 -13.68 17.20 39.41
C GLY A 52 -12.54 17.04 40.44
N THR A 53 -12.43 15.92 41.17
CA THR A 53 -11.28 15.65 42.06
C THR A 53 -10.16 14.87 41.38
N ASN A 54 -10.45 14.11 40.31
CA ASN A 54 -9.48 13.26 39.61
C ASN A 54 -9.22 13.74 38.17
N GLU A 55 -9.91 14.79 37.73
CA GLU A 55 -9.80 15.35 36.37
C GLU A 55 -8.42 15.97 36.11
N ASP A 56 -7.81 16.52 37.16
CA ASP A 56 -6.48 17.15 37.16
C ASP A 56 -5.34 16.17 37.50
N ASP A 57 -5.65 14.88 37.70
CA ASP A 57 -4.62 13.88 37.97
C ASP A 57 -3.68 13.73 36.77
N ASP A 58 -2.38 13.78 37.04
CA ASP A 58 -1.36 13.58 36.02
C ASP A 58 -1.35 12.13 35.52
N ILE A 59 -1.63 11.97 34.23
CA ILE A 59 -1.55 10.69 33.53
C ILE A 59 -0.47 10.74 32.45
N THR A 60 0.16 9.60 32.23
CA THR A 60 1.17 9.45 31.18
C THR A 60 0.61 8.64 30.01
N TRP A 61 0.67 9.22 28.82
CA TRP A 61 0.21 8.60 27.57
C TRP A 61 1.20 8.84 26.43
N VAL A 62 1.03 8.11 25.34
CA VAL A 62 1.89 8.21 24.16
C VAL A 62 1.07 8.43 22.89
N LEU A 63 1.61 9.22 21.97
CA LEU A 63 0.96 9.51 20.68
C LEU A 63 2.01 9.63 19.58
N TRP A 64 1.67 9.11 18.41
CA TRP A 64 2.46 9.32 17.20
C TRP A 64 2.21 10.73 16.67
N GLU A 65 3.21 11.59 16.74
CA GLU A 65 3.12 12.95 16.26
C GLU A 65 4.09 13.18 15.09
N LYS A 66 3.60 13.89 14.08
CA LYS A 66 4.38 14.21 12.89
C LYS A 66 5.05 15.57 13.06
N ASN A 67 6.37 15.56 13.22
CA ASN A 67 7.22 16.74 13.10
C ASN A 67 7.58 16.96 11.62
N GLU A 68 8.15 18.13 11.27
CA GLU A 68 8.45 18.54 9.88
C GLU A 68 9.19 17.47 9.05
N LYS A 69 9.98 16.60 9.70
CA LYS A 69 10.82 15.60 9.02
C LYS A 69 10.49 14.15 9.37
N LYS A 70 9.76 13.86 10.46
CA LYS A 70 9.64 12.51 11.04
C LYS A 70 8.35 12.34 11.82
N THR A 71 7.81 11.12 11.84
CA THR A 71 6.75 10.74 12.78
C THR A 71 7.39 10.01 13.95
N GLU A 72 7.26 10.55 15.15
CA GLU A 72 7.90 10.02 16.36
C GLU A 72 6.85 9.75 17.43
N LEU A 73 7.06 8.69 18.20
CA LEU A 73 6.21 8.36 19.34
C LEU A 73 6.62 9.26 20.50
N GLN A 74 5.76 10.22 20.82
CA GLN A 74 5.99 11.17 21.91
C GLN A 74 5.27 10.70 23.18
N ARG A 75 5.88 10.98 24.33
CA ARG A 75 5.29 10.71 25.64
C ARG A 75 4.85 12.04 26.25
N HIS A 76 3.62 12.08 26.73
CA HIS A 76 3.02 13.23 27.38
C HIS A 76 2.65 12.85 28.81
N THR A 77 2.86 13.78 29.74
CA THR A 77 2.36 13.70 31.12
C THR A 77 1.47 14.92 31.31
N THR A 78 0.16 14.72 31.32
CA THR A 78 -0.87 15.77 31.36
C THR A 78 -2.06 15.33 32.20
N SER A 79 -3.01 16.23 32.45
CA SER A 79 -4.28 15.88 33.08
C SER A 79 -5.11 14.91 32.23
N ILE A 80 -6.05 14.21 32.88
CA ILE A 80 -7.02 13.33 32.22
C ILE A 80 -7.90 14.12 31.24
N SER A 81 -8.35 15.31 31.63
CA SER A 81 -9.16 16.19 30.79
C SER A 81 -8.49 16.46 29.44
N THR A 82 -7.18 16.78 29.46
CA THR A 82 -6.38 17.02 28.26
C THR A 82 -6.33 15.82 27.31
N LEU A 83 -6.24 14.60 27.85
CA LEU A 83 -6.26 13.38 27.03
C LEU A 83 -7.61 13.18 26.35
N LEU A 84 -8.71 13.39 27.09
CA LEU A 84 -10.07 13.20 26.56
C LEU A 84 -10.37 14.21 25.45
N ASP A 85 -9.99 15.47 25.63
CA ASP A 85 -10.10 16.50 24.59
C ASP A 85 -9.33 16.13 23.33
N LYS A 86 -8.09 15.63 23.51
CA LYS A 86 -7.26 15.18 22.38
C LYS A 86 -7.89 14.00 21.66
N LEU A 87 -8.46 13.04 22.39
CA LEU A 87 -9.15 11.88 21.84
C LEU A 87 -10.34 12.31 20.98
N ASP A 88 -11.18 13.21 21.47
CA ASP A 88 -12.34 13.73 20.76
C ASP A 88 -11.95 14.52 19.50
N CYS A 89 -10.89 15.33 19.59
CA CYS A 89 -10.35 16.05 18.44
C CYS A 89 -9.90 15.13 17.30
N LEU A 90 -9.40 13.94 17.63
CA LEU A 90 -8.97 12.93 16.67
C LEU A 90 -10.13 12.04 16.20
N TRP A 91 -11.20 11.93 16.99
CA TRP A 91 -12.25 10.94 16.82
C TRP A 91 -12.98 11.04 15.48
N ASN A 92 -13.38 12.24 15.06
CA ASN A 92 -14.12 12.42 13.81
C ASN A 92 -13.29 11.98 12.59
N LYS A 93 -12.01 12.35 12.55
CA LYS A 93 -11.09 11.93 11.48
C LYS A 93 -10.87 10.41 11.51
N PHE A 94 -10.73 9.86 12.71
CA PHE A 94 -10.57 8.43 12.91
C PHE A 94 -11.79 7.63 12.43
N LEU A 95 -13.03 8.04 12.78
CA LEU A 95 -14.25 7.33 12.38
C LEU A 95 -14.42 7.26 10.85
N ILE A 96 -14.19 8.38 10.17
CA ILE A 96 -14.25 8.43 8.69
C ILE A 96 -13.21 7.48 8.11
N HIS A 97 -11.97 7.54 8.59
CA HIS A 97 -10.88 6.67 8.14
C HIS A 97 -11.16 5.19 8.42
N TYR A 98 -11.71 4.86 9.59
CA TYR A 98 -12.11 3.52 9.99
C TYR A 98 -13.15 2.94 9.03
N PHE A 99 -14.21 3.70 8.73
CA PHE A 99 -15.24 3.31 7.78
C PHE A 99 -14.67 3.08 6.37
N VAL A 100 -13.92 4.05 5.85
CA VAL A 100 -13.28 3.96 4.52
C VAL A 100 -12.38 2.72 4.44
N THR A 101 -11.62 2.44 5.49
CA THR A 101 -10.73 1.27 5.55
C THR A 101 -11.51 -0.06 5.47
N ILE A 102 -12.64 -0.16 6.16
CA ILE A 102 -13.49 -1.36 6.12
C ILE A 102 -14.08 -1.54 4.71
N GLU A 103 -14.69 -0.50 4.16
CA GLU A 103 -15.29 -0.53 2.81
C GLU A 103 -14.27 -0.91 1.73
N GLN A 104 -13.05 -0.37 1.84
CA GLN A 104 -11.96 -0.71 0.92
C GLN A 104 -11.51 -2.16 1.08
N ARG A 105 -11.35 -2.64 2.33
CA ARG A 105 -10.96 -4.03 2.60
C ARG A 105 -12.00 -5.03 2.09
N GLU A 106 -13.28 -4.78 2.32
CA GLU A 106 -14.35 -5.66 1.85
C GLU A 106 -14.42 -5.68 0.32
N TYR A 107 -14.29 -4.53 -0.34
CA TYR A 107 -14.21 -4.49 -1.79
C TYR A 107 -12.99 -5.24 -2.34
N ILE A 108 -11.82 -5.06 -1.73
CA ILE A 108 -10.60 -5.78 -2.13
C ILE A 108 -10.81 -7.30 -2.02
N LYS A 109 -11.50 -7.77 -0.97
CA LYS A 109 -11.88 -9.19 -0.85
C LYS A 109 -12.81 -9.59 -1.99
N GLN A 110 -13.84 -8.79 -2.29
CA GLN A 110 -14.79 -9.06 -3.36
C GLN A 110 -14.11 -9.14 -4.73
N ILE A 111 -13.29 -8.16 -5.12
CA ILE A 111 -12.59 -8.18 -6.43
C ILE A 111 -11.63 -9.38 -6.55
N LYS A 112 -11.03 -9.82 -5.45
CA LYS A 112 -10.22 -11.04 -5.41
C LYS A 112 -11.06 -12.31 -5.58
N LEU A 113 -12.28 -12.35 -5.03
CA LEU A 113 -13.21 -13.47 -5.17
C LEU A 113 -13.81 -13.57 -6.58
N ILE A 114 -14.18 -12.45 -7.19
CA ILE A 114 -14.72 -12.42 -8.57
C ILE A 114 -13.62 -12.50 -9.63
N SER A 115 -12.35 -12.46 -9.24
CA SER A 115 -11.23 -12.66 -10.17
C SER A 115 -11.38 -14.01 -10.84
N SER A 116 -11.11 -14.06 -12.15
CA SER A 116 -11.35 -15.24 -12.97
C SER A 116 -10.13 -15.52 -13.82
N GLU A 117 -9.83 -16.79 -14.02
CA GLU A 117 -8.74 -17.25 -14.90
C GLU A 117 -8.96 -16.84 -16.37
N HIS A 118 -10.19 -16.44 -16.73
CA HIS A 118 -10.60 -16.13 -18.11
C HIS A 118 -11.09 -14.69 -18.33
N GLY A 119 -10.91 -13.77 -17.36
CA GLY A 119 -11.42 -12.40 -17.51
C GLY A 119 -10.53 -11.36 -16.84
N THR A 120 -10.53 -11.35 -15.51
CA THR A 120 -9.86 -10.29 -14.73
C THR A 120 -8.77 -10.86 -13.82
N ALA A 121 -7.56 -10.33 -13.94
CA ALA A 121 -6.47 -10.58 -13.01
C ALA A 121 -6.31 -9.42 -12.02
N ILE A 122 -6.18 -9.73 -10.73
CA ILE A 122 -5.87 -8.73 -9.69
C ILE A 122 -4.36 -8.69 -9.51
N VAL A 123 -3.75 -7.53 -9.76
CA VAL A 123 -2.31 -7.34 -9.68
C VAL A 123 -2.01 -6.43 -8.50
N GLN A 124 -1.64 -7.02 -7.36
CA GLN A 124 -1.22 -6.26 -6.19
C GLN A 124 0.27 -5.88 -6.31
N LEU A 125 0.58 -4.60 -6.12
CA LEU A 125 1.90 -4.00 -6.33
C LEU A 125 2.36 -3.26 -5.08
N ASP A 126 3.64 -3.37 -4.73
CA ASP A 126 4.24 -2.54 -3.69
C ASP A 126 5.78 -2.45 -3.80
N PHE A 127 6.34 -1.35 -3.32
CA PHE A 127 7.79 -1.23 -3.10
C PHE A 127 8.14 -1.84 -1.74
N ALA A 128 8.96 -2.88 -1.75
CA ALA A 128 9.60 -3.30 -0.52
C ALA A 128 10.71 -2.30 -0.16
N GLU A 129 10.94 -2.11 1.15
CA GLU A 129 12.09 -1.34 1.61
C GLU A 129 13.37 -1.85 0.92
N ASN A 130 14.15 -0.89 0.41
CA ASN A 130 15.39 -1.13 -0.32
C ASN A 130 16.31 -2.07 0.47
N PHE A 131 16.90 -3.02 -0.24
CA PHE A 131 17.78 -3.99 0.39
C PHE A 131 19.22 -3.47 0.41
N CYS A 132 19.84 -3.54 1.57
CA CYS A 132 21.21 -3.15 1.80
C CYS A 132 22.15 -4.30 1.39
N LEU A 133 23.04 -4.06 0.43
CA LEU A 133 24.08 -5.02 0.05
C LEU A 133 25.24 -4.89 1.05
N PHE A 134 25.16 -5.64 2.15
CA PHE A 134 26.21 -5.65 3.18
C PHE A 134 27.10 -6.88 3.06
N SER A 135 28.32 -6.77 3.60
CA SER A 135 29.23 -7.91 3.80
C SER A 135 29.43 -8.13 5.30
N GLN A 136 29.47 -9.39 5.72
CA GLN A 136 29.69 -9.73 7.13
C GLN A 136 31.09 -9.33 7.64
N SER A 137 32.08 -9.29 6.73
CA SER A 137 33.48 -8.94 7.03
C SER A 137 33.83 -7.54 6.51
N ALA A 138 32.88 -6.61 6.55
CA ALA A 138 33.10 -5.23 6.09
C ALA A 138 34.00 -4.45 7.07
N VAL A 139 34.98 -3.72 6.55
CA VAL A 139 35.81 -2.79 7.35
C VAL A 139 34.94 -1.69 7.96
N GLN A 140 35.32 -1.16 9.13
CA GLN A 140 34.53 -0.19 9.90
C GLN A 140 34.11 1.06 9.09
N SER A 141 34.92 1.49 8.11
CA SER A 141 34.60 2.62 7.21
C SER A 141 33.52 2.31 6.17
N SER A 142 33.28 1.03 5.85
CA SER A 142 32.26 0.57 4.90
C SER A 142 30.84 0.66 5.46
N TYR A 143 30.67 0.79 6.78
CA TYR A 143 29.37 0.87 7.46
C TYR A 143 28.53 2.07 7.00
N TYR A 144 29.17 3.16 6.53
CA TYR A 144 28.51 4.40 6.12
C TYR A 144 28.07 4.42 4.64
N TYR A 145 28.49 3.46 3.80
CA TYR A 145 28.25 3.46 2.34
C TYR A 145 27.80 2.10 1.80
N ASN A 146 26.79 1.51 2.41
CA ASN A 146 26.23 0.29 1.83
C ASN A 146 25.40 0.62 0.59
N LYS A 147 25.78 0.03 -0.55
CA LYS A 147 24.95 0.09 -1.76
C LYS A 147 23.59 -0.52 -1.45
N GLN A 148 22.54 0.14 -1.89
CA GLN A 148 21.19 -0.36 -1.77
C GLN A 148 20.66 -0.76 -3.15
N VAL A 149 19.63 -1.61 -3.13
CA VAL A 149 18.92 -2.04 -4.33
C VAL A 149 17.43 -1.90 -4.11
N THR A 150 16.72 -1.47 -5.15
CA THR A 150 15.27 -1.37 -5.13
C THR A 150 14.67 -2.75 -5.34
N ILE A 151 13.67 -3.09 -4.53
CA ILE A 151 12.88 -4.31 -4.65
C ILE A 151 11.42 -3.90 -4.82
N PHE A 152 10.85 -4.23 -5.97
CA PHE A 152 9.43 -4.02 -6.23
C PHE A 152 8.72 -5.37 -6.37
N THR A 153 7.64 -5.54 -5.63
CA THR A 153 7.00 -6.83 -5.41
C THR A 153 5.61 -6.85 -6.02
N VAL A 154 5.26 -7.98 -6.63
CA VAL A 154 3.99 -8.15 -7.32
C VAL A 154 3.36 -9.47 -6.92
N HIS A 155 2.10 -9.42 -6.55
CA HIS A 155 1.26 -10.59 -6.32
C HIS A 155 0.07 -10.56 -7.27
N ILE A 156 0.01 -11.54 -8.17
CA ILE A 156 -1.05 -11.67 -9.16
C ILE A 156 -2.01 -12.76 -8.68
N LYS A 157 -3.28 -12.42 -8.51
CA LYS A 157 -4.37 -13.32 -8.12
C LYS A 157 -5.34 -13.48 -9.29
N MET A 158 -5.62 -14.73 -9.67
CA MET A 158 -6.55 -15.10 -10.74
C MET A 158 -7.29 -16.38 -10.33
N GLY A 159 -8.61 -16.30 -10.14
CA GLY A 159 -9.41 -17.44 -9.69
C GLY A 159 -8.86 -18.03 -8.39
N LEU A 160 -8.63 -19.35 -8.38
CA LEU A 160 -8.04 -20.03 -7.22
C LEU A 160 -6.50 -19.92 -7.20
N GLY A 161 -5.86 -19.68 -8.35
CA GLY A 161 -4.41 -19.57 -8.47
C GLY A 161 -3.82 -18.21 -8.05
N HIS A 162 -2.49 -18.17 -7.92
CA HIS A 162 -1.71 -16.94 -7.80
C HIS A 162 -0.30 -17.06 -8.42
N ARG A 163 0.36 -15.92 -8.64
CA ARG A 163 1.79 -15.79 -9.00
C ARG A 163 2.44 -14.67 -8.22
N ASN A 164 3.71 -14.84 -7.91
CA ASN A 164 4.51 -13.82 -7.25
C ASN A 164 5.65 -13.43 -8.20
N LEU A 165 5.81 -12.13 -8.46
CA LEU A 165 6.95 -11.60 -9.19
C LEU A 165 7.75 -10.67 -8.29
N VAL A 166 9.05 -10.57 -8.55
CA VAL A 166 9.93 -9.59 -7.92
C VAL A 166 10.78 -8.91 -8.97
N PHE A 167 10.84 -7.58 -8.89
CA PHE A 167 11.65 -6.73 -9.74
C PHE A 167 12.80 -6.18 -8.92
N ILE A 168 14.02 -6.48 -9.33
CA ILE A 168 15.24 -5.96 -8.73
C ILE A 168 15.81 -4.89 -9.65
N SER A 169 16.27 -3.78 -9.09
CA SER A 169 16.79 -2.66 -9.86
C SER A 169 17.88 -1.89 -9.15
N ASP A 170 18.79 -1.30 -9.94
CA ASP A 170 19.74 -0.28 -9.53
C ASP A 170 19.10 1.13 -9.47
N TYR A 171 17.85 1.28 -9.91
CA TYR A 171 17.12 2.55 -9.88
C TYR A 171 16.53 2.82 -8.50
N MET A 172 17.17 3.72 -7.75
CA MET A 172 16.83 3.99 -6.35
C MET A 172 15.61 4.88 -6.12
N LYS A 173 15.07 5.50 -7.18
CA LYS A 173 13.91 6.41 -7.04
C LYS A 173 12.62 5.61 -7.18
N HIS A 174 11.73 5.70 -6.20
CA HIS A 174 10.40 5.09 -6.27
C HIS A 174 9.44 6.02 -7.02
N THR A 175 9.40 5.90 -8.35
CA THR A 175 8.69 6.84 -9.23
C THR A 175 7.65 6.17 -10.12
N THR A 176 6.82 6.99 -10.77
CA THR A 176 5.78 6.52 -11.69
C THR A 176 6.37 5.87 -12.97
N GLU A 177 7.53 6.35 -13.42
CA GLU A 177 8.28 5.80 -14.55
C GLU A 177 8.72 4.35 -14.26
N PHE A 178 9.19 4.08 -13.04
CA PHE A 178 9.54 2.73 -12.61
C PHE A 178 8.32 1.81 -12.66
N VAL A 179 7.18 2.26 -12.11
CA VAL A 179 5.95 1.47 -12.08
C VAL A 179 5.47 1.16 -13.49
N TYR A 180 5.52 2.14 -14.40
CA TYR A 180 5.21 1.92 -15.82
C TYR A 180 6.13 0.87 -16.46
N GLN A 181 7.44 0.95 -16.19
CA GLN A 181 8.38 -0.05 -16.70
C GLN A 181 8.09 -1.44 -16.13
N ALA A 182 7.75 -1.56 -14.84
CA ALA A 182 7.33 -2.83 -14.26
C ALA A 182 6.04 -3.36 -14.91
N GLN A 183 5.07 -2.49 -15.23
CA GLN A 183 3.85 -2.87 -15.94
C GLN A 183 4.12 -3.47 -17.33
N VAL A 184 5.17 -3.03 -18.04
CA VAL A 184 5.61 -3.68 -19.30
C VAL A 184 5.91 -5.16 -19.08
N PHE A 185 6.68 -5.49 -18.05
CA PHE A 185 7.02 -6.89 -17.75
C PHE A 185 5.81 -7.67 -17.21
N ILE A 186 5.02 -7.07 -16.33
CA ILE A 186 3.83 -7.71 -15.75
C ILE A 186 2.83 -8.07 -16.85
N THR A 187 2.53 -7.15 -17.76
CA THR A 187 1.57 -7.38 -18.85
C THR A 187 2.08 -8.43 -19.83
N ASN A 188 3.38 -8.42 -20.17
CA ASN A 188 4.00 -9.48 -20.98
C ASN A 188 3.93 -10.85 -20.29
N PHE A 189 4.20 -10.91 -18.99
CA PHE A 189 4.06 -12.11 -18.19
C PHE A 189 2.61 -12.64 -18.21
N ILE A 190 1.63 -11.76 -17.98
CA ILE A 190 0.21 -12.14 -17.97
C ILE A 190 -0.23 -12.63 -19.35
N LYS A 191 0.12 -11.93 -20.44
CA LYS A 191 -0.21 -12.37 -21.80
C LYS A 191 0.37 -13.74 -22.14
N LYS A 192 1.60 -14.02 -21.70
CA LYS A 192 2.27 -15.29 -21.97
C LYS A 192 1.59 -16.46 -21.25
N TRP A 193 1.23 -16.28 -19.98
CA TRP A 193 0.75 -17.39 -19.13
C TRP A 193 -0.77 -17.44 -18.96
N TYR A 194 -1.45 -16.33 -19.24
CA TYR A 194 -2.90 -16.15 -19.10
C TYR A 194 -3.46 -15.38 -20.30
N PRO A 195 -3.36 -15.93 -21.52
CA PRO A 195 -3.73 -15.22 -22.76
C PRO A 195 -5.22 -14.82 -22.84
N ASN A 196 -6.07 -15.44 -22.02
CA ASN A 196 -7.51 -15.16 -21.96
C ASN A 196 -7.87 -13.99 -21.03
N VAL A 197 -6.93 -13.48 -20.23
CA VAL A 197 -7.18 -12.31 -19.38
C VAL A 197 -7.27 -11.07 -20.25
N ASN A 198 -8.39 -10.36 -20.15
CA ASN A 198 -8.68 -9.17 -20.96
C ASN A 198 -8.73 -7.88 -20.13
N HIS A 199 -8.71 -8.00 -18.79
CA HIS A 199 -8.71 -6.87 -17.87
C HIS A 199 -7.76 -7.09 -16.69
N LEU A 200 -7.04 -6.05 -16.29
CA LEU A 200 -6.24 -6.01 -15.07
C LEU A 200 -6.86 -5.06 -14.05
N ASN A 201 -6.91 -5.45 -12.79
CA ASN A 201 -7.16 -4.51 -11.70
C ASN A 201 -5.89 -4.39 -10.85
N TYR A 202 -5.20 -3.26 -10.98
CA TYR A 202 -4.06 -2.94 -10.15
C TYR A 202 -4.51 -2.60 -8.72
N LEU A 203 -3.84 -3.17 -7.73
CA LEU A 203 -4.08 -2.90 -6.33
C LEU A 203 -2.79 -2.40 -5.68
N SER A 204 -2.79 -1.20 -5.13
CA SER A 204 -1.65 -0.65 -4.41
C SER A 204 -2.10 0.23 -3.25
N ASP A 205 -1.14 0.68 -2.45
CA ASP A 205 -1.39 1.74 -1.47
C ASP A 205 -1.57 3.11 -2.17
N GLY A 206 -1.98 4.09 -1.38
CA GLY A 206 -2.19 5.46 -1.84
C GLY A 206 -0.93 6.32 -2.01
N ALA A 207 0.27 5.74 -2.14
CA ALA A 207 1.49 6.52 -2.24
C ALA A 207 1.49 7.46 -3.46
N SER A 208 1.50 8.77 -3.20
CA SER A 208 1.38 9.80 -4.23
C SER A 208 2.60 9.90 -5.15
N ALA A 209 3.79 9.52 -4.67
CA ALA A 209 5.03 9.61 -5.45
C ALA A 209 5.03 8.68 -6.68
N HIS A 210 4.42 7.50 -6.59
CA HIS A 210 4.56 6.46 -7.61
C HIS A 210 3.27 5.75 -8.01
N PHE A 211 2.22 5.72 -7.17
CA PHE A 211 0.96 5.09 -7.55
C PHE A 211 -0.19 6.10 -7.72
N LYS A 212 -0.50 6.89 -6.69
CA LYS A 212 -1.72 7.70 -6.65
C LYS A 212 -1.50 9.17 -7.06
N ASN A 213 -1.20 9.38 -8.33
CA ASN A 213 -0.98 10.71 -8.92
C ASN A 213 -1.51 10.82 -10.36
N SER A 214 -1.68 12.05 -10.86
CA SER A 214 -2.24 12.33 -12.19
C SER A 214 -1.43 11.73 -13.34
N LYS A 215 -0.09 11.62 -13.21
CA LYS A 215 0.77 11.01 -14.25
C LYS A 215 0.46 9.52 -14.41
N ASN A 216 0.30 8.82 -13.30
CA ASN A 216 -0.03 7.41 -13.30
C ASN A 216 -1.48 7.17 -13.75
N MET A 217 -2.41 8.05 -13.37
CA MET A 217 -3.80 7.99 -13.85
C MET A 217 -3.87 8.23 -15.36
N LEU A 218 -3.08 9.16 -15.88
CA LEU A 218 -2.95 9.35 -17.32
C LEU A 218 -2.40 8.09 -18.00
N ASN A 219 -1.33 7.49 -17.48
CA ASN A 219 -0.81 6.22 -18.00
C ASN A 219 -1.88 5.12 -18.01
N LEU A 220 -2.72 5.05 -16.98
CA LEU A 220 -3.82 4.06 -16.90
C LEU A 220 -4.81 4.24 -18.07
N THR A 221 -5.11 5.47 -18.50
CA THR A 221 -5.98 5.70 -19.67
C THR A 221 -5.38 5.22 -21.00
N TYR A 222 -4.05 5.09 -21.07
CA TYR A 222 -3.33 4.58 -22.24
C TYR A 222 -3.08 3.06 -22.17
N HIS A 223 -3.48 2.39 -21.09
CA HIS A 223 -3.06 1.02 -20.79
C HIS A 223 -3.44 0.01 -21.90
N GLN A 224 -4.66 0.11 -22.44
CA GLN A 224 -5.11 -0.73 -23.56
C GLN A 224 -4.27 -0.50 -24.83
N MET A 225 -3.86 0.74 -25.10
CA MET A 225 -3.06 1.06 -26.29
C MET A 225 -1.61 0.63 -26.13
N ASP A 226 -1.01 0.86 -24.95
CA ASP A 226 0.39 0.55 -24.68
C ASP A 226 0.62 -0.96 -24.48
N PHE A 227 -0.32 -1.61 -23.79
CA PHE A 227 -0.16 -2.99 -23.35
C PHE A 227 -1.19 -3.93 -23.95
N GLY A 228 -2.10 -3.49 -24.81
CA GLY A 228 -3.08 -4.37 -25.46
C GLY A 228 -4.10 -5.02 -24.50
N ILE A 229 -4.21 -4.55 -23.27
CA ILE A 229 -5.12 -5.07 -22.24
C ILE A 229 -5.69 -3.90 -21.43
N ALA A 230 -6.97 -3.95 -21.07
CA ALA A 230 -7.61 -2.90 -20.30
C ALA A 230 -7.17 -3.00 -18.84
N ALA A 231 -7.16 -1.87 -18.12
CA ALA A 231 -6.86 -1.88 -16.71
C ALA A 231 -7.65 -0.86 -15.92
N SER A 232 -7.96 -1.20 -14.67
CA SER A 232 -8.43 -0.30 -13.62
C SER A 232 -7.44 -0.31 -12.45
N TRP A 233 -7.58 0.67 -11.55
CA TRP A 233 -6.74 0.76 -10.35
C TRP A 233 -7.58 0.98 -9.10
N THR A 234 -7.38 0.12 -8.12
CA THR A 234 -8.01 0.14 -6.81
C THR A 234 -6.95 0.46 -5.74
N PHE A 235 -7.25 1.37 -4.82
CA PHE A 235 -6.30 1.82 -3.80
C PHE A 235 -6.72 1.40 -2.39
N SER A 236 -5.82 0.78 -1.62
CA SER A 236 -6.05 0.56 -0.20
C SER A 236 -5.75 1.81 0.63
N SER A 237 -6.41 1.92 1.78
CA SER A 237 -6.08 2.92 2.80
C SER A 237 -4.63 2.76 3.22
N THR A 238 -3.89 3.87 3.26
CA THR A 238 -2.52 3.91 3.75
C THR A 238 -2.42 3.31 5.15
N SER A 239 -1.35 2.57 5.43
CA SER A 239 -0.99 2.07 6.77
C SER A 239 -1.83 0.91 7.32
N HIS A 240 -2.57 0.19 6.46
CA HIS A 240 -3.51 -0.83 6.93
C HIS A 240 -3.43 -2.17 6.20
N GLY A 241 -2.66 -3.07 6.82
CA GLY A 241 -2.62 -4.50 6.52
C GLY A 241 -1.41 -4.88 5.67
N LYS A 242 -0.59 -5.80 6.18
CA LYS A 242 0.45 -6.44 5.37
C LYS A 242 -0.22 -7.30 4.31
N GLY A 243 0.18 -7.14 3.07
CA GLY A 243 -0.32 -7.90 1.94
C GLY A 243 0.59 -9.07 1.55
N PRO A 244 0.17 -9.89 0.58
CA PRO A 244 1.03 -10.92 -0.02
C PRO A 244 2.35 -10.36 -0.58
N VAL A 245 2.32 -9.13 -1.10
CA VAL A 245 3.50 -8.40 -1.62
C VAL A 245 4.60 -8.20 -0.58
N ASP A 246 4.23 -7.89 0.68
CA ASP A 246 5.18 -7.83 1.80
C ASP A 246 5.86 -9.17 2.05
N GLY A 247 5.10 -10.26 1.93
CA GLY A 247 5.60 -11.63 2.07
C GLY A 247 6.63 -11.98 1.00
N VAL A 248 6.41 -11.57 -0.25
CA VAL A 248 7.36 -11.74 -1.36
C VAL A 248 8.66 -11.00 -1.07
N GLY A 249 8.56 -9.72 -0.68
CA GLY A 249 9.73 -8.91 -0.33
C GLY A 249 10.50 -9.48 0.86
N ALA A 250 9.79 -9.88 1.92
CA ALA A 250 10.38 -10.51 3.09
C ALA A 250 11.08 -11.83 2.75
N ALA A 251 10.50 -12.67 1.88
CA ALA A 251 11.09 -13.94 1.48
C ALA A 251 12.42 -13.75 0.71
N VAL A 252 12.42 -12.83 -0.26
CA VAL A 252 13.62 -12.50 -1.06
C VAL A 252 14.71 -11.92 -0.17
N LYS A 253 14.40 -10.90 0.65
CA LYS A 253 15.35 -10.30 1.59
C LYS A 253 15.89 -11.30 2.61
N SER A 254 15.03 -12.10 3.23
CA SER A 254 15.46 -13.11 4.22
C SER A 254 16.39 -14.15 3.62
N ARG A 255 16.15 -14.58 2.38
CA ARG A 255 17.03 -15.51 1.67
C ARG A 255 18.40 -14.87 1.38
N ALA A 256 18.41 -13.63 0.91
CA ALA A 256 19.61 -12.84 0.65
C ALA A 256 20.44 -12.65 1.92
N THR A 257 19.81 -12.20 3.00
CA THR A 257 20.44 -12.03 4.32
C THR A 257 21.07 -13.33 4.81
N ARG A 258 20.36 -14.47 4.72
CA ARG A 258 20.93 -15.76 5.11
C ARG A 258 22.12 -16.18 4.24
N TYR A 259 22.14 -15.81 2.96
CA TYR A 259 23.28 -16.08 2.09
C TYR A 259 24.50 -15.23 2.50
N LEU A 260 24.31 -13.93 2.71
CA LEU A 260 25.38 -13.01 3.13
C LEU A 260 25.93 -13.33 4.53
N LEU A 261 25.11 -13.88 5.43
CA LEU A 261 25.50 -14.26 6.80
C LEU A 261 26.24 -15.60 6.90
N LYS A 262 26.40 -16.37 5.82
CA LYS A 262 27.14 -17.64 5.83
C LYS A 262 28.67 -17.46 5.83
N GLY A 263 29.16 -16.23 5.70
CA GLY A 263 30.45 -15.82 6.27
C GLY A 263 31.72 -16.09 5.48
N SER A 264 31.66 -16.45 4.18
CA SER A 264 32.87 -16.37 3.35
C SER A 264 33.01 -14.99 2.71
N THR A 265 34.24 -14.49 2.58
CA THR A 265 34.56 -13.18 1.97
C THR A 265 34.11 -13.06 0.51
N GLU A 266 33.85 -14.19 -0.16
CA GLU A 266 33.36 -14.27 -1.53
C GLU A 266 31.83 -14.15 -1.65
N GLN A 267 31.09 -14.29 -0.54
CA GLN A 267 29.62 -14.22 -0.52
C GLN A 267 29.13 -12.80 -0.27
N VAL A 268 29.30 -11.93 -1.28
CA VAL A 268 28.85 -10.54 -1.26
C VAL A 268 28.14 -10.22 -2.56
N PHE A 269 27.13 -9.34 -2.51
CA PHE A 269 26.57 -8.71 -3.70
C PHE A 269 27.19 -7.33 -3.88
N LEU A 270 27.84 -7.08 -5.02
CA LEU A 270 28.48 -5.80 -5.35
C LEU A 270 27.59 -4.91 -6.23
N SER A 271 26.52 -5.48 -6.78
CA SER A 271 25.59 -4.84 -7.71
C SER A 271 24.16 -5.39 -7.59
N ALA A 272 23.19 -4.63 -8.08
CA ALA A 272 21.80 -5.08 -8.22
C ALA A 272 21.68 -6.30 -9.17
N GLU A 273 22.54 -6.38 -10.18
CA GLU A 273 22.57 -7.49 -11.14
C GLU A 273 23.05 -8.80 -10.50
N GLU A 274 24.06 -8.75 -9.62
CA GLU A 274 24.45 -9.92 -8.82
C GLU A 274 23.33 -10.38 -7.90
N PHE A 275 22.66 -9.43 -7.23
CA PHE A 275 21.53 -9.74 -6.37
C PHE A 275 20.36 -10.36 -7.15
N PHE A 276 20.10 -9.85 -8.37
CA PHE A 276 19.14 -10.42 -9.30
C PHE A 276 19.51 -11.85 -9.71
N ARG A 277 20.74 -12.10 -10.16
CA ARG A 277 21.21 -13.43 -10.56
C ARG A 277 21.06 -14.45 -9.43
N PHE A 278 21.44 -14.08 -8.20
CA PHE A 278 21.22 -14.90 -7.01
C PHE A 278 19.74 -15.22 -6.80
N THR A 279 18.88 -14.20 -6.87
CA THR A 279 17.44 -14.38 -6.65
C THR A 279 16.84 -15.31 -7.71
N HIS A 280 17.22 -15.13 -8.98
CA HIS A 280 16.77 -15.94 -10.10
C HIS A 280 17.20 -17.41 -9.96
N GLN A 281 18.48 -17.68 -9.74
CA GLN A 281 19.03 -19.05 -9.58
C GLN A 281 18.43 -19.79 -8.37
N ALA A 282 18.21 -19.08 -7.27
CA ALA A 282 17.61 -19.69 -6.08
C ALA A 282 16.19 -20.20 -6.33
N ASN A 283 15.46 -19.61 -7.29
CA ASN A 283 14.13 -20.06 -7.67
C ASN A 283 14.20 -21.30 -8.56
N ASP A 284 15.16 -21.39 -9.49
CA ASP A 284 15.38 -22.58 -10.31
C ASP A 284 15.69 -23.82 -9.48
N HIS A 285 16.51 -23.67 -8.42
CA HIS A 285 16.83 -24.77 -7.51
C HIS A 285 15.66 -25.25 -6.65
N GLN A 286 14.69 -24.38 -6.35
CA GLN A 286 13.46 -24.78 -5.64
C GLN A 286 12.52 -25.59 -6.54
N VAL A 287 12.45 -25.25 -7.84
CA VAL A 287 11.65 -26.00 -8.82
C VAL A 287 12.16 -27.43 -8.98
N MET A 288 13.48 -27.64 -8.90
CA MET A 288 14.11 -28.95 -9.07
C MET A 288 13.99 -29.89 -7.86
N LYS A 289 13.67 -29.38 -6.66
CA LYS A 289 13.61 -30.19 -5.43
C LYS A 289 12.25 -30.84 -5.12
N GLY A 290 11.23 -30.63 -5.94
CA GLY A 290 9.98 -31.40 -5.87
C GLY A 290 9.21 -31.28 -4.56
N ASP A 291 9.37 -30.18 -3.80
CA ASP A 291 8.64 -29.96 -2.55
C ASP A 291 7.13 -29.88 -2.85
N LEU A 292 6.39 -30.84 -2.27
CA LEU A 292 4.95 -31.06 -2.42
C LEU A 292 4.12 -29.99 -1.68
N GLU A 293 4.01 -28.80 -2.26
CA GLU A 293 2.85 -27.89 -2.19
C GLU A 293 2.92 -26.92 -3.40
N PRO A 294 1.81 -26.36 -3.91
CA PRO A 294 1.76 -25.56 -5.14
C PRO A 294 2.37 -24.15 -5.00
N ASN A 295 3.45 -24.01 -4.24
CA ASN A 295 4.22 -22.79 -4.11
C ASN A 295 5.04 -22.57 -5.39
N ARG A 296 4.36 -22.04 -6.41
CA ARG A 296 5.00 -21.64 -7.66
C ARG A 296 6.12 -20.63 -7.33
N PRO A 297 7.32 -20.78 -7.93
CA PRO A 297 8.48 -19.96 -7.61
C PRO A 297 8.18 -18.46 -7.78
N ILE A 298 8.81 -17.62 -6.96
CA ILE A 298 8.79 -16.17 -7.16
C ILE A 298 9.56 -15.89 -8.45
N GLU A 299 8.94 -15.30 -9.47
CA GLU A 299 9.65 -15.01 -10.72
C GLU A 299 10.41 -13.68 -10.60
N ALA A 300 11.73 -13.74 -10.81
CA ALA A 300 12.59 -12.57 -10.69
C ALA A 300 12.82 -11.92 -12.06
N PHE A 301 12.73 -10.59 -12.09
CA PHE A 301 13.06 -9.75 -13.24
C PHE A 301 14.07 -8.67 -12.83
N TYR A 302 14.86 -8.21 -13.80
CA TYR A 302 15.79 -7.10 -13.63
C TYR A 302 15.33 -5.90 -14.44
N ILE A 303 15.25 -4.73 -13.81
CA ILE A 303 14.97 -3.46 -14.47
C ILE A 303 16.20 -2.58 -14.33
N LYS A 304 16.83 -2.20 -15.46
CA LYS A 304 17.96 -1.28 -15.44
C LYS A 304 17.45 0.16 -15.35
N SER A 305 18.20 1.01 -14.65
CA SER A 305 17.96 2.45 -14.62
C SER A 305 17.90 3.06 -16.03
N SER A 306 18.74 2.57 -16.95
CA SER A 306 18.75 3.00 -18.35
C SER A 306 17.43 2.73 -19.08
N ASP A 307 16.74 1.64 -18.74
CA ASP A 307 15.47 1.27 -19.39
C ASP A 307 14.35 2.23 -18.96
N ILE A 308 14.38 2.63 -17.69
CA ILE A 308 13.46 3.63 -17.12
C ILE A 308 13.71 5.00 -17.76
N ASP A 309 14.97 5.42 -17.87
CA ASP A 309 15.31 6.68 -18.53
C ASP A 309 14.92 6.69 -20.01
N PHE A 310 15.08 5.55 -20.69
CA PHE A 310 14.69 5.38 -22.08
C PHE A 310 13.17 5.50 -22.26
N ILE A 311 12.36 4.77 -21.48
CA ILE A 311 10.90 4.82 -21.61
C ILE A 311 10.35 6.20 -21.22
N PHE A 312 10.99 6.86 -20.25
CA PHE A 312 10.65 8.22 -19.87
C PHE A 312 10.83 9.18 -21.06
N LYS A 313 12.03 9.23 -21.64
CA LYS A 313 12.33 10.13 -22.76
C LYS A 313 11.51 9.82 -24.02
N ARG A 314 11.28 8.53 -24.29
CA ARG A 314 10.61 8.07 -25.51
C ARG A 314 9.09 8.31 -25.46
N THR A 315 8.46 8.02 -24.32
CA THR A 315 7.00 7.92 -24.22
C THR A 315 6.44 8.86 -23.16
N LEU A 316 6.88 8.70 -21.91
CA LEU A 316 6.21 9.32 -20.77
C LEU A 316 6.39 10.84 -20.72
N GLN A 317 7.55 11.36 -21.15
CA GLN A 317 7.83 12.78 -21.11
C GLN A 317 6.85 13.59 -21.97
N LYS A 318 6.61 13.16 -23.23
CA LYS A 318 5.63 13.81 -24.11
C LYS A 318 4.21 13.60 -23.62
N ARG A 319 3.89 12.39 -23.13
CA ARG A 319 2.56 12.08 -22.59
C ARG A 319 2.24 12.96 -21.39
N TRP A 320 3.16 13.15 -20.46
CA TRP A 320 2.87 13.95 -19.26
C TRP A 320 2.96 15.45 -19.51
N ALA A 321 3.51 15.87 -20.65
CA ALA A 321 3.51 17.27 -21.06
C ALA A 321 2.11 17.79 -21.41
N CYS A 322 1.15 16.90 -21.74
CA CYS A 322 -0.24 17.31 -22.00
C CYS A 322 -1.07 17.48 -20.71
N LEU A 323 -0.53 17.13 -19.53
CA LEU A 323 -1.24 17.37 -18.26
C LEU A 323 -1.26 18.86 -17.92
N GLU A 324 -2.40 19.50 -18.12
CA GLU A 324 -2.64 20.86 -17.67
C GLU A 324 -2.90 20.91 -16.16
N ARG A 325 -2.47 21.98 -15.49
CA ARG A 325 -2.69 22.14 -14.03
C ARG A 325 -4.16 22.24 -13.64
N THR A 326 -5.02 22.64 -14.56
CA THR A 326 -6.47 22.75 -14.39
C THR A 326 -7.19 21.40 -14.50
N ASN A 327 -6.58 20.41 -15.15
CA ASN A 327 -7.21 19.11 -15.46
C ASN A 327 -6.83 18.02 -14.44
N TRP A 328 -6.58 18.44 -13.19
CA TRP A 328 -6.21 17.51 -12.13
C TRP A 328 -7.45 16.87 -11.54
N ILE A 329 -7.33 15.59 -11.17
CA ILE A 329 -8.40 14.89 -10.46
C ILE A 329 -8.50 15.50 -9.06
N GLU A 330 -9.53 16.33 -8.86
CA GLU A 330 -9.76 16.98 -7.59
C GLU A 330 -9.96 15.93 -6.49
N GLY A 331 -9.27 16.12 -5.37
CA GLY A 331 -9.33 15.19 -4.25
C GLY A 331 -8.83 13.78 -4.59
N ILE A 332 -7.92 13.60 -5.56
CA ILE A 332 -7.38 12.29 -5.99
C ILE A 332 -7.04 11.36 -4.81
N GLN A 333 -6.47 11.91 -3.73
CA GLN A 333 -6.08 11.15 -2.54
C GLN A 333 -7.27 10.48 -1.83
N SER A 334 -8.46 11.05 -1.95
CA SER A 334 -9.70 10.53 -1.37
C SER A 334 -10.43 9.50 -2.25
N LYS A 335 -10.04 9.36 -3.53
CA LYS A 335 -10.71 8.46 -4.47
C LYS A 335 -10.20 7.03 -4.30
N HIS A 336 -11.08 6.05 -4.23
CA HIS A 336 -10.73 4.65 -4.04
C HIS A 336 -10.41 3.95 -5.38
N GLN A 337 -11.25 4.14 -6.39
CA GLN A 337 -11.16 3.42 -7.66
C GLN A 337 -11.02 4.38 -8.83
N PHE A 338 -10.26 3.94 -9.84
CA PHE A 338 -10.01 4.64 -11.08
C PHE A 338 -10.20 3.67 -12.26
N ASP A 339 -11.18 3.98 -13.12
CA ASP A 339 -11.54 3.18 -14.28
C ASP A 339 -11.44 4.07 -15.54
N PRO A 340 -10.53 3.80 -16.48
CA PRO A 340 -10.51 4.48 -17.77
C PRO A 340 -11.81 4.28 -18.53
N VAL A 341 -12.35 5.36 -19.09
CA VAL A 341 -13.50 5.32 -20.03
C VAL A 341 -13.10 5.71 -21.45
N GLY A 342 -11.89 6.27 -21.61
CA GLY A 342 -11.26 6.60 -22.87
C GLY A 342 -9.86 7.13 -22.62
N VAL A 343 -9.08 7.33 -23.69
CA VAL A 343 -7.78 8.00 -23.57
C VAL A 343 -8.02 9.42 -23.03
N GLY A 344 -7.30 9.80 -21.97
CA GLY A 344 -7.48 11.09 -21.28
C GLY A 344 -8.71 11.20 -20.41
N ASN A 345 -9.60 10.21 -20.39
CA ASN A 345 -10.85 10.27 -19.63
C ASN A 345 -10.92 9.14 -18.60
N ILE A 346 -11.08 9.51 -17.33
CA ILE A 346 -11.05 8.58 -16.22
C ILE A 346 -12.23 8.77 -15.27
N LYS A 347 -12.88 7.65 -14.93
CA LYS A 347 -13.97 7.59 -13.97
C LYS A 347 -13.42 7.25 -12.60
N CYS A 348 -13.79 8.03 -11.59
CA CYS A 348 -13.31 7.91 -10.21
C CYS A 348 -14.48 7.69 -9.25
N ARG A 349 -14.26 6.86 -8.22
CA ARG A 349 -15.22 6.65 -7.12
C ARG A 349 -14.57 6.96 -5.79
N ARG A 350 -15.32 7.57 -4.86
CA ARG A 350 -14.81 7.93 -3.53
C ARG A 350 -14.73 6.72 -2.61
N THR A 351 -15.78 5.90 -2.60
CA THR A 351 -15.83 4.63 -1.87
C THR A 351 -16.19 3.49 -2.82
N SER A 352 -15.99 2.26 -2.37
CA SER A 352 -16.28 1.03 -3.13
C SER A 352 -17.76 0.84 -3.45
N SER A 353 -18.60 1.30 -2.53
CA SER A 353 -20.06 1.21 -2.53
C SER A 353 -20.73 2.42 -3.14
N ASP A 354 -19.96 3.43 -3.56
CA ASP A 354 -20.52 4.66 -4.11
C ASP A 354 -21.23 4.36 -5.44
N SER A 355 -22.53 4.64 -5.48
CA SER A 355 -23.32 4.63 -6.71
C SER A 355 -22.95 5.82 -7.59
N TYR A 356 -22.42 6.89 -6.99
CA TYR A 356 -21.96 8.07 -7.67
C TYR A 356 -20.49 7.92 -8.10
N SER A 357 -20.21 8.46 -9.27
CA SER A 357 -18.88 8.42 -9.87
C SER A 357 -18.67 9.71 -10.63
N GLU A 358 -17.46 10.26 -10.52
CA GLU A 358 -17.08 11.48 -11.23
C GLU A 358 -16.18 11.10 -12.39
N THR A 359 -16.38 11.71 -13.56
CA THR A 359 -15.51 11.55 -14.71
C THR A 359 -14.67 12.80 -14.88
N PHE A 360 -13.37 12.61 -15.05
CA PHE A 360 -12.38 13.67 -15.25
C PHE A 360 -11.73 13.52 -16.62
N GLU A 361 -11.59 14.65 -17.31
CA GLU A 361 -10.76 14.82 -18.51
C GLU A 361 -9.38 15.32 -18.08
N LEU A 362 -8.32 14.64 -18.51
CA LEU A 362 -6.95 14.88 -18.05
C LEU A 362 -6.15 15.80 -18.97
N PHE A 363 -6.55 15.92 -20.24
CA PHE A 363 -5.91 16.74 -21.27
C PHE A 363 -6.83 16.92 -22.49
#